data_AF-A0A504Y447-F1
#
_entry.id   AF-A0A504Y447-F1
#
_cell.length_a   1.000
_cell.length_b   1.000
_cell.length_c   1.000
_cell.angle_alpha   90.00
_cell.angle_beta   90.00
_cell.angle_gamma   90.00
#
_symmetry.space_group_name_H-M   'P 1'
#
loop_
_entity.id
_entity.type
_entity.pdbx_description
1 polymer ?
#
loop_
_entity_poly.entity_id
_entity_poly.type
_entity_poly.pdbx_seq_one_letter_code
_entity_poly.pdbx_strand_id
1 'polypeptide(L)'
;MVPKRTLGIPTLPTITTSYKITVKPPMLNLDDPDALTVKLIGTKGSWTEKVCINRHDRTEEASYVWVITKQTGRIKALRLSLPCEYDSRTVHFKWNEISVQKMLKSTEIATLLSKPQHLSLVPPVVREMKLTVSLINQIT
;
A
#
# COMPACT_ATOMS: atom_id res chain seq x y z
N MET A 1 -1.75 35.61 -36.85
CA MET A 1 -1.63 34.16 -36.58
C MET A 1 -1.97 33.91 -35.12
N VAL A 2 -3.11 33.26 -34.83
CA VAL A 2 -3.49 32.91 -33.46
C VAL A 2 -2.96 31.50 -33.17
N PRO A 3 -2.21 31.28 -32.08
CA PRO A 3 -1.73 29.94 -31.76
C PRO A 3 -2.92 29.07 -31.32
N LYS A 4 -3.12 27.95 -32.02
CA LYS A 4 -4.04 26.89 -31.62
C LYS A 4 -3.60 26.37 -30.25
N ARG A 5 -4.42 26.61 -29.22
CA ARG A 5 -4.31 25.91 -27.94
C ARG A 5 -4.65 24.45 -28.18
N THR A 6 -3.63 23.58 -28.16
CA THR A 6 -3.84 22.13 -28.09
C THR A 6 -4.43 21.84 -26.72
N LEU A 7 -5.72 21.52 -26.68
CA LEU A 7 -6.38 20.97 -25.49
C LEU A 7 -5.62 19.69 -25.10
N GLY A 8 -4.91 19.73 -23.98
CA GLY A 8 -4.25 18.56 -23.42
C GLY A 8 -5.29 17.48 -23.19
N ILE A 9 -5.03 16.29 -23.72
CA ILE A 9 -5.82 15.09 -23.44
C ILE A 9 -5.80 14.91 -21.91
N PRO A 10 -6.96 14.84 -21.23
CA PRO A 10 -6.97 14.53 -19.81
C PRO A 10 -6.37 13.14 -19.63
N THR A 11 -5.17 13.08 -19.07
CA THR A 11 -4.55 11.82 -18.69
C THR A 11 -5.46 11.14 -17.68
N LEU A 12 -5.93 9.94 -18.02
CA LEU A 12 -6.74 9.09 -17.14
C LEU A 12 -6.12 9.04 -15.74
N PRO A 13 -6.93 9.03 -14.66
CA PRO A 13 -6.40 8.99 -13.31
C PRO A 13 -5.49 7.77 -13.14
N THR A 14 -4.21 8.02 -12.86
CA THR A 14 -3.23 6.97 -12.56
C THR A 14 -3.77 6.12 -11.42
N ILE A 15 -4.02 4.84 -11.67
CA ILE A 15 -4.53 3.92 -10.62
C ILE A 15 -3.47 3.82 -9.52
N THR A 16 -3.76 4.41 -8.37
CA THR A 16 -2.92 4.35 -7.18
C THR A 16 -3.33 3.22 -6.24
N THR A 17 -2.37 2.75 -5.46
CA THR A 17 -2.48 1.72 -4.43
C THR A 17 -1.77 2.19 -3.17
N SER A 18 -2.37 1.94 -2.00
CA SER A 18 -1.76 2.22 -0.70
C SER A 18 -1.03 0.98 -0.18
N TYR A 19 0.19 1.16 0.31
CA TYR A 19 0.99 0.10 0.93
C TYR A 19 1.41 0.51 2.35
N LYS A 20 1.30 -0.42 3.31
CA LYS A 20 1.97 -0.33 4.62
C LYS A 20 3.35 -0.92 4.48
N ILE A 21 4.39 -0.19 4.84
CA ILE A 21 5.74 -0.75 5.01
C ILE A 21 6.01 -0.76 6.51
N THR A 22 6.42 -1.91 7.04
CA THR A 22 6.69 -2.11 8.46
C THR A 22 8.09 -2.69 8.64
N VAL A 23 8.80 -2.19 9.65
CA VAL A 23 10.18 -2.57 10.01
C VAL A 23 10.22 -2.94 11.50
N LYS A 24 10.87 -4.06 11.81
CA LYS A 24 11.17 -4.51 13.18
C LYS A 24 12.65 -4.82 13.34
N PRO A 25 13.30 -4.48 14.48
CA PRO A 25 12.76 -3.71 15.61
C PRO A 25 12.39 -2.26 15.22
N PRO A 26 11.67 -1.50 16.07
CA PRO A 26 11.25 -0.15 15.71
C PRO A 26 12.46 0.77 15.62
N MET A 27 12.44 1.64 14.62
CA MET A 27 13.42 2.71 14.39
C MET A 27 13.19 3.86 15.39
N LEU A 28 13.72 3.75 16.60
CA LEU A 28 13.55 4.68 17.71
C LEU A 28 14.87 5.12 18.36
N ASN A 29 15.99 4.55 17.93
CA ASN A 29 17.32 4.89 18.44
C ASN A 29 17.82 6.17 17.78
N LEU A 30 18.71 6.89 18.48
CA LEU A 30 19.34 8.11 17.97
C LEU A 30 20.12 7.89 16.68
N ASP A 31 20.67 6.69 16.50
CA ASP A 31 21.45 6.35 15.32
C ASP A 31 20.57 5.86 14.16
N ASP A 32 19.27 5.62 14.36
CA ASP A 32 18.38 5.12 13.31
C ASP A 32 18.24 6.12 12.16
N PRO A 33 18.13 5.64 10.91
CA PRO A 33 18.09 6.54 9.76
C PRO A 33 16.73 7.25 9.70
N ASP A 34 16.75 8.56 9.48
CA ASP A 34 15.54 9.40 9.38
C ASP A 34 14.65 9.01 8.17
N ALA A 35 15.29 8.47 7.14
CA ALA A 35 14.61 8.03 5.93
C ALA A 35 15.33 6.84 5.27
N LEU A 36 14.56 6.03 4.56
CA LEU A 36 15.06 4.91 3.77
C LEU A 36 14.66 5.09 2.31
N THR A 37 15.54 4.72 1.38
CA THR A 37 15.14 4.53 -0.02
C THR A 37 14.46 3.16 -0.13
N VAL A 38 13.18 3.19 -0.45
CA VAL A 38 12.33 2.01 -0.62
C VAL A 38 12.17 1.73 -2.11
N LYS A 39 12.52 0.53 -2.55
CA LYS A 39 12.21 0.02 -3.88
C LYS A 39 11.26 -1.16 -3.79
N LEU A 40 10.02 -0.95 -4.24
CA LEU A 40 8.99 -1.98 -4.34
C LEU A 40 8.95 -2.54 -5.76
N ILE A 41 9.13 -3.86 -5.90
CA ILE A 41 9.14 -4.55 -7.18
C ILE A 41 7.95 -5.51 -7.23
N GLY A 42 7.09 -5.35 -8.22
CA GLY A 42 5.94 -6.22 -8.45
C GLY A 42 5.84 -6.72 -9.88
N THR A 43 4.78 -7.49 -10.18
CA THR A 43 4.56 -8.11 -11.49
C THR A 43 4.32 -7.11 -12.63
N LYS A 44 3.83 -5.90 -12.33
CA LYS A 44 3.49 -4.87 -13.33
C LYS A 44 4.49 -3.72 -13.40
N GLY A 45 5.57 -3.78 -12.61
CA GLY A 45 6.60 -2.76 -12.59
C GLY A 45 7.22 -2.56 -11.21
N SER A 46 7.94 -1.46 -11.07
CA SER A 46 8.56 -1.07 -9.80
C SER A 46 8.32 0.40 -9.46
N TRP A 47 8.43 0.71 -8.17
CA TRP A 47 8.41 2.05 -7.62
C TRP A 47 9.60 2.20 -6.68
N THR A 48 10.24 3.36 -6.69
CA THR A 48 11.40 3.68 -5.83
C THR A 48 11.25 5.10 -5.31
N GLU A 49 11.37 5.30 -4.00
CA GLU A 49 11.24 6.61 -3.36
C GLU A 49 11.95 6.66 -2.01
N LYS A 50 12.36 7.86 -1.56
CA LYS A 50 12.83 8.10 -0.20
C LYS A 50 11.62 8.26 0.71
N VAL A 51 11.54 7.47 1.77
CA VAL A 51 10.40 7.41 2.68
C VAL A 51 10.87 7.58 4.12
N CYS A 52 10.25 8.50 4.85
CA CYS A 52 10.48 8.69 6.28
C CYS A 52 9.56 7.76 7.09
N ILE A 53 10.13 6.87 7.90
CA ILE A 53 9.36 5.92 8.72
C ILE A 53 9.20 6.52 10.12
N ASN A 54 8.11 7.26 10.32
CA ASN A 54 7.91 8.10 11.50
C ASN A 54 6.73 7.68 12.39
N ARG A 55 6.09 6.53 12.13
CA ARG A 55 5.04 5.99 12.99
C ARG A 55 5.52 4.73 13.69
N HIS A 56 5.06 4.56 14.92
CA HIS A 56 5.49 3.46 15.78
C HIS A 56 4.26 2.79 16.41
N ASP A 57 4.21 1.47 16.32
CA ASP A 57 3.27 0.65 17.06
C ASP A 57 3.99 0.05 18.26
N ARG A 58 3.58 0.47 19.47
CA ARG A 58 4.16 -0.03 20.73
C ARG A 58 3.78 -1.48 21.01
N THR A 59 2.63 -1.91 20.52
CA THR A 59 2.11 -3.27 20.76
C THR A 59 2.85 -4.29 19.90
N GLU A 60 3.12 -3.92 18.65
CA GLU A 60 3.84 -4.79 17.70
C GLU A 60 5.36 -4.61 17.73
N GLU A 61 5.88 -3.67 18.53
CA GLU A 61 7.27 -3.22 18.56
C GLU A 61 7.81 -2.98 17.14
N ALA A 62 7.12 -2.10 16.40
CA ALA A 62 7.39 -1.90 14.98
C ALA A 62 7.29 -0.42 14.57
N SER A 63 8.14 -0.04 13.61
CA SER A 63 8.00 1.24 12.90
C SER A 63 7.33 1.02 11.55
N TYR A 64 6.46 1.93 11.13
CA TYR A 64 5.74 1.79 9.86
C TYR A 64 5.45 3.12 9.16
N VAL A 65 5.12 3.01 7.88
CA VAL A 65 4.71 4.14 7.03
C VAL A 65 3.69 3.69 5.98
N TRP A 66 2.81 4.61 5.61
CA TRP A 66 1.85 4.45 4.53
C TRP A 66 2.34 5.18 3.30
N VAL A 67 2.41 4.49 2.17
CA VAL A 67 2.81 5.09 0.88
C VAL A 67 1.73 4.86 -0.16
N ILE A 68 1.38 5.91 -0.89
CA ILE A 68 0.43 5.86 -2.01
C ILE A 68 1.23 5.99 -3.28
N THR A 69 1.21 4.95 -4.11
CA THR A 69 2.00 4.90 -5.33
C THR A 69 1.25 4.23 -6.47
N LYS A 70 1.81 4.29 -7.68
CA LYS A 70 1.30 3.56 -8.85
C LYS A 70 1.22 2.07 -8.54
N GLN A 71 0.21 1.42 -9.07
CA GLN A 71 0.02 -0.02 -8.87
C GLN A 71 1.24 -0.81 -9.39
N THR A 72 1.94 -1.55 -8.52
CA THR A 72 3.08 -2.42 -8.91
C THR A 72 2.67 -3.85 -9.27
N GLY A 73 1.39 -4.19 -9.12
CA GLY A 73 0.87 -5.54 -9.31
C GLY A 73 1.06 -6.40 -8.05
N ARG A 74 1.27 -7.72 -8.23
CA ARG A 74 1.61 -8.61 -7.11
C ARG A 74 3.05 -8.31 -6.69
N ILE A 75 3.25 -8.04 -5.40
CA ILE A 75 4.58 -7.76 -4.84
C ILE A 75 5.45 -9.00 -4.99
N LYS A 76 6.66 -8.82 -5.53
CA LYS A 76 7.67 -9.87 -5.69
C LYS A 76 8.85 -9.66 -4.75
N ALA A 77 9.27 -8.41 -4.57
CA ALA A 77 10.41 -8.08 -3.72
C ALA A 77 10.29 -6.66 -3.17
N LEU A 78 10.94 -6.45 -2.04
CA LEU A 78 11.15 -5.16 -1.40
C LEU A 78 12.65 -5.00 -1.16
N ARG A 79 13.20 -3.85 -1.51
CA ARG A 79 14.57 -3.49 -1.19
C ARG A 79 14.57 -2.18 -0.41
N LEU A 80 15.23 -2.19 0.74
CA LEU A 80 15.55 -0.99 1.50
C LEU A 80 17.03 -0.69 1.33
N SER A 81 17.35 0.58 1.17
CA SER A 81 18.73 1.06 1.23
C SER A 81 18.79 2.36 2.01
N LEU A 82 19.90 2.56 2.70
CA LEU A 82 20.20 3.85 3.30
C LEU A 82 20.36 4.90 2.18
N PRO A 83 19.91 6.15 2.39
CA PRO A 83 20.25 7.26 1.52
C PRO A 83 21.77 7.37 1.37
N CYS A 84 22.26 7.80 0.21
CA CYS A 84 23.70 7.93 -0.08
C CYS A 84 24.45 8.85 0.89
N GLU A 85 23.72 9.69 1.64
CA GLU A 85 24.22 10.61 2.66
C GLU A 85 24.68 9.88 3.94
N TYR A 86 24.25 8.64 4.18
CA TYR A 86 24.72 7.83 5.30
C TYR A 86 25.99 7.06 4.90
N ASP A 87 27.08 7.27 5.63
CA ASP A 87 28.29 6.46 5.46
C ASP A 87 28.04 5.03 5.97
N SER A 88 27.93 4.09 5.04
CA SER A 88 27.76 2.66 5.31
C SER A 88 28.86 2.03 6.18
N ARG A 89 29.98 2.74 6.42
CA ARG A 89 31.12 2.27 7.23
C ARG A 89 30.95 2.50 8.73
N THR A 90 30.03 3.38 9.15
CA THR A 90 29.90 3.79 10.56
C THR A 90 28.60 3.37 11.21
N VAL A 91 27.55 3.05 10.45
CA VAL A 91 26.24 2.72 11.04
C VAL A 91 25.75 1.34 10.62
N HIS A 92 25.65 0.44 11.60
CA HIS A 92 25.17 -0.92 11.42
C HIS A 92 23.76 -1.05 11.98
N PHE A 93 22.79 -1.17 11.08
CA PHE A 93 21.40 -1.46 11.44
C PHE A 93 21.10 -2.93 11.28
N LYS A 94 20.40 -3.50 12.25
CA LYS A 94 19.87 -4.86 12.17
C LYS A 94 18.35 -4.80 12.14
N TRP A 95 17.78 -5.08 10.97
CA TRP A 95 16.35 -5.32 10.82
C TRP A 95 16.10 -6.82 10.84
N ASN A 96 15.27 -7.26 11.77
CA ASN A 96 14.89 -8.65 11.91
C ASN A 96 13.75 -9.00 10.97
N GLU A 97 12.82 -8.06 10.77
CA GLU A 97 11.66 -8.26 9.92
C GLU A 97 11.36 -6.98 9.13
N ILE A 98 11.07 -7.16 7.84
CA ILE A 98 10.53 -6.11 7.00
C ILE A 98 9.34 -6.69 6.26
N SER A 99 8.20 -6.04 6.35
CA SER A 99 6.99 -6.46 5.65
C SER A 99 6.40 -5.32 4.84
N VAL A 100 5.77 -5.67 3.73
CA VAL A 100 4.99 -4.76 2.91
C VAL A 100 3.61 -5.36 2.68
N GLN A 101 2.58 -4.59 3.01
CA GLN A 101 1.19 -5.00 2.89
C GLN A 101 0.49 -4.07 1.92
N LYS A 102 -0.17 -4.64 0.91
CA LYS A 102 -1.07 -3.89 0.04
C LYS A 102 -2.40 -3.68 0.77
N MET A 103 -2.84 -2.44 0.91
CA MET A 103 -4.19 -2.16 1.37
C MET A 103 -5.17 -2.30 0.24
N LEU A 104 -6.22 -3.08 0.50
CA LEU A 104 -7.32 -3.26 -0.42
C LEU A 104 -8.26 -2.07 -0.34
N LYS A 105 -8.74 -1.60 -1.49
CA LYS A 105 -9.87 -0.65 -1.54
C LYS A 105 -11.14 -1.36 -1.11
N SER A 106 -12.13 -0.61 -0.63
CA SER A 106 -13.43 -1.17 -0.19
C SER A 106 -14.09 -2.04 -1.27
N THR A 107 -13.94 -1.69 -2.54
CA THR A 107 -14.43 -2.50 -3.68
C THR A 107 -13.69 -3.83 -3.84
N GLU A 108 -12.37 -3.84 -3.63
CA GLU A 108 -11.56 -5.06 -3.64
C GLU A 108 -11.89 -5.95 -2.45
N ILE A 109 -12.13 -5.36 -1.27
CA ILE A 109 -12.59 -6.08 -0.07
C ILE A 109 -13.96 -6.71 -0.33
N ALA A 110 -14.93 -5.95 -0.84
CA ALA A 110 -16.26 -6.46 -1.15
C ALA A 110 -16.22 -7.63 -2.15
N THR A 111 -15.35 -7.52 -3.17
CA THR A 111 -15.12 -8.59 -4.16
C THR A 111 -14.41 -9.80 -3.56
N LEU A 112 -13.51 -9.60 -2.59
CA LEU A 112 -12.81 -10.70 -1.93
C LEU A 112 -13.76 -11.46 -0.99
N LEU A 113 -14.61 -10.73 -0.27
CA LEU A 113 -15.61 -11.27 0.64
C LEU A 113 -16.81 -11.93 -0.06
N SER A 114 -17.04 -11.66 -1.35
CA SER A 114 -18.08 -12.37 -2.13
C SER A 114 -17.64 -13.77 -2.59
N LYS A 115 -16.37 -14.14 -2.44
CA LYS A 115 -15.88 -15.47 -2.80
C LYS A 115 -16.32 -16.51 -1.76
N PRO A 116 -16.75 -17.73 -2.17
CA PRO A 116 -17.25 -18.75 -1.26
C PRO A 116 -16.32 -19.04 -0.07
N GLN A 117 -15.01 -19.11 -0.32
CA GLN A 117 -13.98 -19.38 0.70
C GLN A 117 -13.86 -18.30 1.79
N HIS A 118 -14.34 -17.09 1.56
CA HIS A 118 -14.27 -15.97 2.51
C HIS A 118 -15.62 -15.57 3.07
N LEU A 119 -16.70 -16.25 2.66
CA LEU A 119 -18.04 -15.95 3.16
C LEU A 119 -18.10 -16.08 4.68
N SER A 120 -17.34 -17.02 5.28
CA SER A 120 -17.23 -17.18 6.74
C SER A 120 -16.83 -15.91 7.49
N LEU A 121 -16.08 -15.00 6.86
CA LEU A 121 -15.63 -13.73 7.42
C LEU A 121 -16.71 -12.63 7.38
N VAL A 122 -17.77 -12.82 6.58
CA VAL A 122 -18.88 -11.88 6.48
C VAL A 122 -19.84 -12.13 7.65
N PRO A 123 -20.20 -11.12 8.47
CA PRO A 123 -21.20 -11.30 9.52
C PRO A 123 -22.52 -11.86 8.97
N PRO A 124 -23.19 -12.81 9.66
CA PRO A 124 -24.43 -13.43 9.18
C PRO A 124 -25.50 -12.41 8.75
N VAL A 125 -25.69 -11.35 9.54
CA VAL A 125 -26.63 -10.24 9.27
C VAL A 125 -26.39 -9.58 7.90
N VAL A 126 -25.13 -9.48 7.47
CA VAL A 126 -24.77 -8.90 6.17
C VAL A 126 -24.92 -9.91 5.03
N ARG A 127 -24.81 -11.22 5.31
CA ARG A 127 -25.08 -12.28 4.32
C ARG A 127 -26.56 -12.35 3.98
N GLU A 128 -27.42 -12.23 4.99
CA GLU A 128 -28.88 -12.29 4.86
C GLU A 128 -29.45 -11.08 4.12
N MET A 129 -28.80 -9.91 4.17
CA MET A 129 -29.17 -8.74 3.36
C MET A 129 -28.91 -8.92 1.85
N LYS A 130 -28.10 -9.90 1.43
CA LYS A 130 -27.87 -10.21 0.01
C LYS A 130 -28.80 -11.33 -0.44
N LEU A 131 -30.10 -11.03 -0.62
CA LEU A 131 -31.00 -11.72 -1.57
C LEU A 131 -32.38 -11.03 -1.69
N THR A 132 -32.42 -9.70 -1.85
CA THR A 132 -33.60 -8.99 -2.38
C THR A 132 -33.20 -8.05 -3.51
N VAL A 133 -32.62 -8.61 -4.58
CA VAL A 133 -32.47 -7.93 -5.89
C VAL A 133 -33.73 -8.15 -6.76
N SER A 134 -34.79 -8.75 -6.21
CA SER A 134 -36.06 -9.02 -6.91
C SER A 134 -37.14 -7.93 -6.76
N LEU A 135 -36.85 -6.77 -6.16
CA LEU A 135 -37.84 -5.70 -5.93
C LEU A 135 -37.52 -4.36 -6.61
N ILE A 136 -36.61 -4.34 -7.60
CA ILE A 136 -36.35 -3.15 -8.43
C ILE A 136 -37.04 -3.24 -9.81
N ASN A 137 -37.47 -4.43 -10.25
CA ASN A 137 -38.21 -4.59 -11.52
C ASN A 137 -39.75 -4.69 -11.34
N GLN A 138 -40.30 -4.37 -10.18
CA GLN A 138 -41.75 -4.43 -9.93
C GLN A 138 -42.39 -3.13 -9.45
N ILE A 139 -41.67 -2.01 -9.50
CA ILE A 139 -42.28 -0.70 -9.28
C ILE A 139 -42.00 0.16 -10.51
N THR A 140 -42.92 0.01 -11.47
CA THR A 140 -43.44 1.02 -12.41
C THR A 140 -42.48 1.75 -13.35
#